data_AF-A0A2N0RQG2-F1
#
_entry.id   AF-A0A2N0RQG2-F1
#
_cell.length_a   1.000
_cell.length_b   1.000
_cell.length_c   1.000
_cell.angle_alpha   90.00
_cell.angle_beta   90.00
_cell.angle_gamma   90.00
#
_symmetry.space_group_name_H-M   'P 1'
#
loop_
_entity.id
_entity.type
_entity.pdbx_description
1 polymer ?
#
loop_
_entity_poly.entity_id
_entity_poly.type
_entity_poly.pdbx_seq_one_letter_code
_entity_poly.pdbx_strand_id
1 'polypeptide(L)'
;YQTKFSVQQAGHHGVPQSRRRLFIWGVKRGSYLPNFPQPSTCFSKQGSINVLLPDGTSFTYNHRTNGYAPYPAVSVREAINDLPEFEFVNPHQVYPAEKEDKELQRPFRQIEVPERGWVGDMETEYGSEPLSEYQRQSRKDCARVYNHICRVFNKLTIERIVRIAMFPGADHSSLPEKLKPWCLSDPNSAASRHNGWKGLFGRLDFEGHFVTALTDINPMGKTGTVVHPNQRRLLTVRECARAQGFPDKFRFYSDRDDTKDMHRQIGNAVPPPLAYALGRLLVEAVFKKHMENKKLKGKGKLVV
;
A
#
# COMPACT_ATOMS: atom_id res chain seq x y z
N TYR A 1 28.31 -17.41 -9.82
CA TYR A 1 27.53 -17.42 -8.56
C TYR A 1 26.54 -18.58 -8.61
N GLN A 2 26.11 -19.11 -7.47
CA GLN A 2 24.88 -19.90 -7.37
C GLN A 2 23.71 -18.92 -7.37
N THR A 3 22.67 -19.17 -8.15
CA THR A 3 21.56 -18.24 -8.32
C THR A 3 20.21 -18.93 -8.17
N LYS A 4 19.24 -18.17 -7.69
CA LYS A 4 17.85 -18.63 -7.52
C LYS A 4 16.94 -17.42 -7.61
N PHE A 5 15.79 -17.55 -8.25
CA PHE A 5 14.85 -16.45 -8.36
C PHE A 5 13.43 -16.88 -8.01
N SER A 6 12.60 -15.93 -7.61
CA SER A 6 11.19 -16.16 -7.33
C SER A 6 10.40 -14.86 -7.38
N VAL A 7 9.16 -14.94 -7.87
CA VAL A 7 8.19 -13.86 -7.72
C VAL A 7 7.49 -14.03 -6.38
N GLN A 8 7.56 -13.00 -5.53
CA GLN A 8 6.94 -12.98 -4.21
C GLN A 8 5.78 -11.98 -4.21
N GLN A 9 4.68 -12.35 -3.54
CA GLN A 9 3.49 -11.52 -3.36
C GLN A 9 3.50 -10.97 -1.94
N ALA A 10 3.58 -9.65 -1.78
CA ALA A 10 3.64 -8.99 -0.48
C ALA A 10 2.47 -9.36 0.44
N GLY A 11 1.26 -9.46 -0.10
CA GLY A 11 0.07 -9.85 0.65
C GLY A 11 0.16 -11.20 1.37
N HIS A 12 1.06 -12.10 0.94
CA HIS A 12 1.33 -13.36 1.63
C HIS A 12 2.23 -13.22 2.86
N HIS A 13 2.73 -12.01 3.14
CA HIS A 13 3.67 -11.72 4.21
C HIS A 13 3.16 -10.62 5.16
N GLY A 14 1.84 -10.54 5.35
CA GLY A 14 1.23 -9.71 6.37
C GLY A 14 1.07 -8.23 6.02
N VAL A 15 0.87 -7.90 4.73
CA VAL A 15 0.47 -6.54 4.34
C VAL A 15 -0.85 -6.56 3.57
N PRO A 16 -1.71 -5.54 3.73
CA PRO A 16 -3.01 -5.45 3.05
C PRO A 16 -2.87 -4.99 1.60
N GLN A 17 -1.89 -5.48 0.83
CA GLN A 17 -1.61 -4.98 -0.51
C GLN A 17 -1.25 -6.09 -1.48
N SER A 18 -1.84 -6.04 -2.68
CA SER A 18 -1.39 -6.86 -3.80
C SER A 18 -0.17 -6.22 -4.46
N ARG A 19 1.02 -6.76 -4.22
CA ARG A 19 2.30 -6.28 -4.77
C ARG A 19 3.24 -7.44 -5.05
N ARG A 20 3.42 -7.75 -6.33
CA ARG A 20 4.35 -8.79 -6.80
C ARG A 20 5.70 -8.20 -7.17
N ARG A 21 6.78 -8.84 -6.75
CA ARG A 21 8.15 -8.48 -7.16
C ARG A 21 8.98 -9.72 -7.43
N LEU A 22 9.86 -9.65 -8.44
CA LEU A 22 10.89 -10.65 -8.70
C LEU A 22 12.08 -10.41 -7.78
N PHE A 23 12.50 -11.45 -7.07
CA PHE A 23 13.71 -11.46 -6.27
C PHE A 23 14.70 -12.47 -6.84
N ILE A 24 15.99 -12.11 -6.83
CA ILE A 24 17.07 -12.95 -7.32
C ILE A 24 18.14 -13.02 -6.22
N TRP A 25 18.40 -14.22 -5.71
CA TRP A 25 19.56 -14.50 -4.89
C TRP A 25 20.77 -14.77 -5.78
N GLY A 26 21.91 -14.17 -5.42
CA GLY A 26 23.22 -14.48 -6.00
C GLY A 26 24.22 -14.75 -4.88
N VAL A 27 24.78 -15.95 -4.84
CA VAL A 27 25.67 -16.38 -3.75
C VAL A 27 26.99 -16.95 -4.28
N LYS A 28 28.12 -16.62 -3.64
CA LYS A 28 29.45 -17.14 -4.03
C LYS A 28 29.46 -18.67 -3.95
N ARG A 29 30.10 -19.34 -4.93
CA ARG A 29 30.29 -20.81 -4.93
C ARG A 29 30.95 -21.26 -3.61
N GLY A 30 30.55 -22.42 -3.09
CA GLY A 30 30.99 -22.89 -1.76
C GLY A 30 30.31 -22.17 -0.58
N SER A 31 29.14 -21.58 -0.79
CA SER A 31 28.29 -21.04 0.29
C SER A 31 26.87 -21.57 0.13
N TYR A 32 26.03 -21.41 1.16
CA TYR A 32 24.65 -21.84 1.11
C TYR A 32 23.76 -20.83 0.38
N LEU A 33 23.02 -21.31 -0.61
CA LEU A 33 22.02 -20.54 -1.35
C LEU A 33 20.70 -20.48 -0.55
N PRO A 34 20.22 -19.30 -0.12
CA PRO A 34 18.97 -19.19 0.60
C PRO A 34 17.77 -19.73 -0.18
N ASN A 35 16.72 -20.12 0.56
CA ASN A 35 15.41 -20.37 -0.01
C ASN A 35 14.60 -19.06 -0.09
N PHE A 36 13.38 -19.15 -0.62
CA PHE A 36 12.39 -18.08 -0.51
C PHE A 36 11.37 -18.39 0.58
N PRO A 37 10.80 -17.36 1.24
CA PRO A 37 9.86 -17.57 2.32
C PRO A 37 8.56 -18.19 1.80
N GLN A 38 7.96 -19.04 2.64
CA GLN A 38 6.60 -19.50 2.41
C GLN A 38 5.59 -18.42 2.84
N PRO A 39 4.37 -18.42 2.28
CA PRO A 39 3.28 -17.57 2.74
C PRO A 39 3.03 -17.73 4.25
N SER A 40 2.98 -16.61 4.96
CA SER A 40 2.53 -16.57 6.36
C SER A 40 1.07 -16.17 6.48
N THR A 41 0.55 -15.36 5.55
CA THR A 41 -0.83 -14.84 5.56
C THR A 41 -1.58 -15.23 4.30
N CYS A 42 -2.87 -15.54 4.45
CA CYS A 42 -3.77 -15.79 3.34
C CYS A 42 -3.88 -14.52 2.48
N PHE A 43 -4.09 -14.67 1.18
CA PHE A 43 -4.36 -13.53 0.30
C PHE A 43 -5.19 -13.96 -0.91
N SER A 44 -6.37 -13.35 -1.08
CA SER A 44 -7.36 -13.78 -2.06
C SER A 44 -6.96 -13.49 -3.51
N LYS A 45 -6.22 -12.41 -3.77
CA LYS A 45 -5.82 -12.03 -5.13
C LYS A 45 -4.60 -12.83 -5.58
N GLN A 46 -4.89 -13.99 -6.15
CA GLN A 46 -3.93 -14.89 -6.78
C GLN A 46 -3.49 -14.36 -8.16
N GLY A 47 -2.72 -13.28 -8.18
CA GLY A 47 -1.97 -12.94 -9.40
C GLY A 47 -1.00 -14.07 -9.71
N SER A 48 -0.82 -14.42 -10.98
CA SER A 48 0.18 -15.43 -11.37
C SER A 48 1.55 -15.06 -10.80
N ILE A 49 2.11 -15.93 -9.96
CA ILE A 49 3.51 -15.89 -9.51
C ILE A 49 4.41 -16.71 -10.44
N ASN A 50 3.84 -17.24 -11.53
CA ASN A 50 4.58 -17.99 -12.52
C ASN A 50 5.42 -17.02 -13.35
N VAL A 51 6.66 -17.40 -13.59
CA VAL A 51 7.53 -16.74 -14.57
C VAL A 51 7.47 -17.55 -15.85
N LEU A 52 6.97 -16.95 -16.93
CA LEU A 52 7.03 -17.56 -18.26
C LEU A 52 8.44 -17.38 -18.82
N LEU A 53 9.07 -18.48 -19.20
CA LEU A 53 10.40 -18.49 -19.80
C LEU A 53 10.29 -18.42 -21.34
N PRO A 54 11.37 -18.01 -22.04
CA PRO A 54 11.33 -17.86 -23.51
C PRO A 54 10.98 -19.13 -24.29
N ASP A 55 11.22 -20.31 -23.70
CA ASP A 55 10.88 -21.62 -24.26
C ASP A 55 9.40 -22.02 -24.02
N GLY A 56 8.59 -21.12 -23.45
CA GLY A 56 7.19 -21.36 -23.13
C GLY A 56 6.98 -22.12 -21.82
N THR A 57 8.03 -22.53 -21.12
CA THR A 57 7.91 -23.20 -19.82
C THR A 57 7.53 -22.21 -18.72
N SER A 58 6.75 -22.66 -17.74
CA SER A 58 6.38 -21.83 -16.59
C SER A 58 7.17 -22.26 -15.36
N PHE A 59 7.93 -21.34 -14.77
CA PHE A 59 8.69 -21.57 -13.56
C PHE A 59 7.96 -21.01 -12.33
N THR A 60 7.83 -21.83 -11.30
CA THR A 60 7.29 -21.40 -9.99
C THR A 60 8.16 -21.99 -8.89
N TYR A 61 8.65 -21.13 -7.99
CA TYR A 61 9.56 -21.57 -6.94
C TYR A 61 8.84 -22.15 -5.70
N ASN A 62 7.81 -21.46 -5.21
CA ASN A 62 7.08 -21.88 -4.01
C ASN A 62 5.94 -22.83 -4.40
N HIS A 63 5.71 -23.87 -3.59
CA HIS A 63 4.48 -24.66 -3.70
C HIS A 63 3.27 -23.74 -3.54
N ARG A 64 2.28 -23.90 -4.40
CA ARG A 64 1.03 -23.18 -4.26
C ARG A 64 0.33 -23.70 -3.02
N THR A 65 0.22 -22.87 -2.00
CA THR A 65 -0.70 -23.11 -0.91
C THR A 65 -2.14 -22.81 -1.31
N ASN A 66 -2.44 -22.57 -2.60
CA ASN A 66 -3.75 -22.14 -3.11
C ASN A 66 -4.39 -20.96 -2.33
N GLY A 67 -3.55 -20.07 -1.80
CA GLY A 67 -3.99 -18.91 -1.01
C GLY A 67 -4.17 -19.19 0.48
N TYR A 68 -3.92 -20.42 0.95
CA TYR A 68 -3.92 -20.78 2.37
C TYR A 68 -2.58 -20.43 3.02
N ALA A 69 -2.63 -19.99 4.27
CA ALA A 69 -1.47 -19.78 5.11
C ALA A 69 -1.92 -19.81 6.58
N PRO A 70 -0.98 -19.86 7.55
CA PRO A 70 -1.32 -19.93 8.96
C PRO A 70 -2.18 -18.76 9.50
N TYR A 71 -2.03 -17.56 8.94
CA TYR A 71 -2.75 -16.36 9.38
C TYR A 71 -3.73 -15.85 8.33
N PRO A 72 -4.84 -15.18 8.73
CA PRO A 72 -5.78 -14.57 7.80
C PRO A 72 -5.16 -13.42 6.99
N ALA A 73 -5.86 -12.99 5.94
CA ALA A 73 -5.48 -11.81 5.18
C ALA A 73 -5.71 -10.53 6.01
N VAL A 74 -4.79 -9.57 5.91
CA VAL A 74 -4.97 -8.25 6.53
C VAL A 74 -5.83 -7.38 5.61
N SER A 75 -6.91 -6.82 6.14
CA SER A 75 -7.80 -5.91 5.41
C SER A 75 -7.34 -4.45 5.46
N VAL A 76 -7.93 -3.59 4.63
CA VAL A 76 -7.72 -2.13 4.73
C VAL A 76 -8.17 -1.62 6.11
N ARG A 77 -9.31 -2.10 6.62
CA ARG A 77 -9.83 -1.73 7.95
C ARG A 77 -8.82 -2.02 9.05
N GLU A 78 -8.31 -3.25 9.08
CA GLU A 78 -7.31 -3.65 10.06
C GLU A 78 -6.01 -2.84 9.95
N ALA A 79 -5.76 -2.19 8.83
CA ALA A 79 -4.57 -1.40 8.62
C ALA A 79 -4.70 0.06 9.04
N ILE A 80 -5.87 0.71 8.88
CA ILE A 80 -5.96 2.18 8.98
C ILE A 80 -7.09 2.71 9.89
N ASN A 81 -7.97 1.86 10.39
CA ASN A 81 -9.18 2.31 11.11
C ASN A 81 -8.93 2.96 12.49
N ASP A 82 -7.72 2.89 13.03
CA ASP A 82 -7.28 3.55 14.27
C ASP A 82 -6.69 4.95 14.05
N LEU A 83 -6.49 5.36 12.79
CA LEU A 83 -5.92 6.67 12.45
C LEU A 83 -6.98 7.78 12.65
N PRO A 84 -6.57 9.00 13.02
CA PRO A 84 -7.48 10.14 13.18
C PRO A 84 -8.30 10.41 11.92
N GLU A 85 -9.58 10.71 12.12
CA GLU A 85 -10.49 10.91 11.00
C GLU A 85 -10.60 12.39 10.64
N PHE A 86 -10.58 12.68 9.33
CA PHE A 86 -10.85 14.01 8.82
C PHE A 86 -11.36 13.95 7.38
N GLU A 87 -12.05 15.00 6.94
CA GLU A 87 -12.55 15.14 5.58
C GLU A 87 -12.23 16.49 4.98
N PHE A 88 -12.28 16.57 3.65
CA PHE A 88 -12.17 17.83 2.95
C PHE A 88 -13.50 18.57 2.97
N VAL A 89 -13.42 19.87 3.24
CA VAL A 89 -14.52 20.80 3.00
C VAL A 89 -14.80 20.86 1.50
N ASN A 90 -16.08 20.81 1.11
CA ASN A 90 -16.47 20.97 -0.29
C ASN A 90 -16.27 22.43 -0.72
N PRO A 91 -15.48 22.72 -1.77
CA PRO A 91 -15.28 24.09 -2.24
C PRO A 91 -16.47 24.68 -3.01
N HIS A 92 -17.48 23.87 -3.37
CA HIS A 92 -18.69 24.32 -4.08
C HIS A 92 -18.38 25.16 -5.35
N GLN A 93 -17.42 24.70 -6.16
CA GLN A 93 -16.99 25.42 -7.36
C GLN A 93 -17.98 25.25 -8.51
N VAL A 94 -18.55 24.05 -8.68
CA VAL A 94 -19.48 23.72 -9.77
C VAL A 94 -20.92 23.71 -9.28
N TYR A 95 -21.17 23.09 -8.13
CA TYR A 95 -22.49 23.05 -7.51
C TYR A 95 -22.50 23.93 -6.26
N PRO A 96 -23.36 24.95 -6.20
CA PRO A 96 -23.46 25.82 -5.03
C PRO A 96 -23.85 25.02 -3.79
N ALA A 97 -23.49 25.52 -2.62
CA ALA A 97 -23.87 24.89 -1.35
C ALA A 97 -25.39 24.94 -1.17
N GLU A 98 -26.00 23.77 -1.11
CA GLU A 98 -27.44 23.64 -0.83
C GLU A 98 -27.71 23.87 0.65
N LYS A 99 -28.98 24.07 1.01
CA LYS A 99 -29.38 24.27 2.41
C LYS A 99 -29.01 23.04 3.26
N GLU A 100 -29.19 21.86 2.68
CA GLU A 100 -28.83 20.57 3.26
C GLU A 100 -27.31 20.46 3.49
N ASP A 101 -26.46 20.92 2.56
CA ASP A 101 -25.00 20.90 2.73
C ASP A 101 -24.54 21.75 3.92
N LYS A 102 -25.23 22.87 4.19
CA LYS A 102 -24.93 23.79 5.29
C LYS A 102 -25.41 23.27 6.65
N GLU A 103 -26.50 22.51 6.65
CA GLU A 103 -27.11 21.94 7.85
C GLU A 103 -26.59 20.54 8.18
N LEU A 104 -25.86 19.90 7.25
CA LEU A 104 -25.29 18.57 7.41
C LEU A 104 -24.22 18.56 8.52
N GLN A 105 -24.57 18.03 9.68
CA GLN A 105 -23.60 17.70 10.71
C GLN A 105 -22.74 16.52 10.25
N ARG A 106 -21.52 16.81 9.80
CA ARG A 106 -20.57 15.77 9.41
C ARG A 106 -19.92 15.15 10.65
N PRO A 107 -19.74 13.82 10.67
CA PRO A 107 -19.22 13.13 11.85
C PRO A 107 -17.72 13.35 12.09
N PHE A 108 -16.98 13.83 11.08
CA PHE A 108 -15.53 13.94 11.12
C PHE A 108 -15.06 15.39 11.06
N ARG A 109 -13.86 15.66 11.59
CA ARG A 109 -13.17 16.95 11.50
C ARG A 109 -13.08 17.41 10.04
N GLN A 110 -13.63 18.57 9.73
CA GLN A 110 -13.57 19.14 8.38
C GLN A 110 -12.32 20.03 8.27
N ILE A 111 -11.57 19.88 7.18
CA ILE A 111 -10.36 20.66 6.90
C ILE A 111 -10.47 21.28 5.51
N GLU A 112 -10.24 22.59 5.42
CA GLU A 112 -10.11 23.27 4.14
C GLU A 112 -8.80 22.88 3.46
N VAL A 113 -8.87 22.55 2.17
CA VAL A 113 -7.68 22.17 1.40
C VAL A 113 -6.93 23.44 0.98
N PRO A 114 -5.67 23.64 1.42
CA PRO A 114 -4.89 24.82 1.03
C PRO A 114 -4.51 24.78 -0.45
N GLU A 115 -4.06 25.90 -1.01
CA GLU A 115 -3.64 25.95 -2.43
C GLU A 115 -2.28 25.28 -2.69
N ARG A 116 -1.41 25.18 -1.66
CA ARG A 116 -0.07 24.60 -1.73
C ARG A 116 0.24 23.81 -0.47
N GLY A 117 1.27 22.97 -0.51
CA GLY A 117 1.66 22.12 0.62
C GLY A 117 0.87 20.82 0.68
N TRP A 118 0.31 20.56 1.85
CA TRP A 118 -0.44 19.35 2.18
C TRP A 118 -1.63 19.69 3.07
N VAL A 119 -2.54 18.73 3.20
CA VAL A 119 -3.72 18.83 4.08
C VAL A 119 -3.70 17.69 5.11
N GLY A 120 -4.04 17.99 6.35
CA GLY A 120 -3.90 17.06 7.49
C GLY A 120 -2.71 17.41 8.38
N ASP A 121 -2.35 16.49 9.28
CA ASP A 121 -1.38 16.74 10.34
C ASP A 121 -0.08 15.94 10.14
N MET A 122 1.06 16.64 10.16
CA MET A 122 2.39 15.98 10.12
C MET A 122 2.68 15.16 11.38
N GLU A 123 2.11 15.58 12.50
CA GLU A 123 2.20 14.92 13.79
C GLU A 123 0.88 15.11 14.54
N THR A 124 0.28 14.02 15.01
CA THR A 124 -0.99 14.05 15.74
C THR A 124 -1.11 12.83 16.67
N GLU A 125 -2.10 12.82 17.55
CA GLU A 125 -2.42 11.66 18.39
C GLU A 125 -3.12 10.57 17.57
N TYR A 126 -3.22 9.35 18.09
CA TYR A 126 -4.02 8.30 17.44
C TYR A 126 -5.52 8.59 17.63
N GLY A 127 -6.34 8.18 16.67
CA GLY A 127 -7.80 8.34 16.77
C GLY A 127 -8.42 7.38 17.79
N SER A 128 -7.79 6.23 18.01
CA SER A 128 -8.18 5.25 19.01
C SER A 128 -7.01 4.34 19.42
N GLU A 129 -7.24 3.47 20.40
CA GLU A 129 -6.37 2.33 20.71
C GLU A 129 -6.31 1.33 19.54
N PRO A 130 -5.25 0.51 19.41
CA PRO A 130 -5.12 -0.40 18.28
C PRO A 130 -6.20 -1.49 18.35
N LEU A 131 -7.02 -1.56 17.29
CA LEU A 131 -8.16 -2.45 17.15
C LEU A 131 -7.76 -3.81 16.55
N SER A 132 -6.66 -3.86 15.80
CA SER A 132 -6.13 -5.06 15.16
C SER A 132 -4.72 -5.41 15.63
N GLU A 133 -4.32 -6.67 15.43
CA GLU A 133 -2.94 -7.09 15.67
C GLU A 133 -1.95 -6.37 14.74
N TYR A 134 -2.39 -6.12 13.50
CA TYR A 134 -1.61 -5.36 12.54
C TYR A 134 -1.29 -3.94 13.05
N GLN A 135 -2.27 -3.26 13.65
CA GLN A 135 -2.10 -1.94 14.26
C GLN A 135 -1.19 -2.00 15.48
N ARG A 136 -1.36 -3.00 16.37
CA ARG A 136 -0.45 -3.20 17.51
C ARG A 136 1.01 -3.32 17.08
N GLN A 137 1.27 -4.10 16.04
CA GLN A 137 2.63 -4.26 15.51
C GLN A 137 3.14 -2.99 14.84
N SER A 138 2.30 -2.32 14.05
CA SER A 138 2.66 -1.07 13.37
C SER A 138 2.99 0.05 14.35
N ARG A 139 2.25 0.14 15.45
CA ARG A 139 2.37 1.15 16.52
C ARG A 139 3.43 0.82 17.57
N LYS A 140 4.10 -0.34 17.47
CA LYS A 140 5.07 -0.76 18.48
C LYS A 140 6.14 0.31 18.71
N ASP A 141 6.28 0.73 19.97
CA ASP A 141 7.17 1.80 20.42
C ASP A 141 6.87 3.18 19.79
N CYS A 142 5.61 3.46 19.42
CA CYS A 142 5.18 4.69 18.78
C CYS A 142 3.90 5.26 19.44
N ALA A 143 4.02 6.42 20.08
CA ALA A 143 2.92 7.05 20.81
C ALA A 143 2.06 8.02 19.95
N ARG A 144 2.58 8.45 18.79
CA ARG A 144 1.96 9.46 17.92
C ARG A 144 1.94 9.01 16.47
N VAL A 145 1.03 9.59 15.70
CA VAL A 145 0.94 9.40 14.26
C VAL A 145 1.79 10.45 13.54
N TYR A 146 2.63 10.01 12.61
CA TYR A 146 3.43 10.89 11.75
C TYR A 146 3.04 10.79 10.29
N ASN A 147 3.21 11.87 9.52
CA ASN A 147 2.92 11.96 8.10
C ASN A 147 1.45 11.62 7.75
N HIS A 148 0.47 12.00 8.59
CA HIS A 148 -0.95 11.78 8.31
C HIS A 148 -1.53 12.92 7.47
N ILE A 149 -0.95 13.06 6.28
CA ILE A 149 -1.20 14.16 5.35
C ILE A 149 -1.57 13.65 3.96
N CYS A 150 -2.42 14.39 3.25
CA CYS A 150 -2.79 14.12 1.86
C CYS A 150 -2.17 15.15 0.91
N ARG A 151 -2.07 14.73 -0.36
CA ARG A 151 -1.74 15.63 -1.48
C ARG A 151 -2.87 16.62 -1.74
N VAL A 152 -2.50 17.87 -2.01
CA VAL A 152 -3.40 18.95 -2.45
C VAL A 152 -3.71 18.86 -3.95
N PHE A 153 -4.96 19.15 -4.30
CA PHE A 153 -5.44 19.25 -5.69
C PHE A 153 -6.27 20.54 -5.86
N ASN A 154 -6.56 20.89 -7.12
CA ASN A 154 -7.41 22.04 -7.42
C ASN A 154 -8.86 21.84 -6.90
N LYS A 155 -9.57 22.95 -6.68
CA LYS A 155 -10.93 22.98 -6.14
C LYS A 155 -11.90 22.04 -6.88
N LEU A 156 -11.86 21.99 -8.22
CA LEU A 156 -12.69 21.08 -9.02
C LEU A 156 -12.43 19.59 -8.70
N THR A 157 -11.17 19.22 -8.52
CA THR A 157 -10.79 17.84 -8.19
C THR A 157 -11.18 17.51 -6.75
N ILE A 158 -11.06 18.46 -5.82
CA ILE A 158 -11.54 18.29 -4.44
C ILE A 158 -13.06 18.11 -4.42
N GLU A 159 -13.83 18.92 -5.15
CA GLU A 159 -15.28 18.76 -5.25
C GLU A 159 -15.66 17.40 -5.83
N ARG A 160 -14.92 16.89 -6.84
CA ARG A 160 -15.10 15.52 -7.33
C ARG A 160 -14.87 14.49 -6.23
N ILE A 161 -13.73 14.55 -5.52
CA ILE A 161 -13.38 13.59 -4.46
C ILE A 161 -14.47 13.56 -3.37
N VAL A 162 -14.94 14.73 -2.93
CA VAL A 162 -15.93 14.86 -1.86
C VAL A 162 -17.30 14.33 -2.28
N ARG A 163 -17.63 14.36 -3.58
CA ARG A 163 -18.92 13.89 -4.12
C ARG A 163 -18.92 12.44 -4.63
N ILE A 164 -17.80 11.71 -4.53
CA ILE A 164 -17.81 10.25 -4.78
C ILE A 164 -18.73 9.56 -3.77
N ALA A 165 -19.62 8.71 -4.25
CA ALA A 165 -20.60 8.03 -3.40
C ALA A 165 -19.96 7.21 -2.27
N MET A 166 -20.65 7.08 -1.14
CA MET A 166 -20.14 6.47 0.10
C MET A 166 -20.44 4.97 0.17
N PHE A 167 -20.03 4.22 -0.86
CA PHE A 167 -20.09 2.75 -0.85
C PHE A 167 -18.79 2.14 -1.39
N PRO A 168 -18.44 0.89 -0.99
CA PRO A 168 -17.20 0.25 -1.42
C PRO A 168 -17.09 0.17 -2.94
N GLY A 169 -15.94 0.57 -3.50
CA GLY A 169 -15.69 0.52 -4.94
C GLY A 169 -16.42 1.58 -5.78
N ALA A 170 -17.10 2.55 -5.16
CA ALA A 170 -17.61 3.73 -5.86
C ALA A 170 -16.47 4.45 -6.59
N ASP A 171 -16.71 4.92 -7.80
CA ASP A 171 -15.71 5.60 -8.62
C ASP A 171 -16.32 6.80 -9.36
N HIS A 172 -15.60 7.36 -10.33
CA HIS A 172 -16.05 8.52 -11.12
C HIS A 172 -17.41 8.32 -11.81
N SER A 173 -17.88 7.09 -12.04
CA SER A 173 -19.21 6.82 -12.61
C SER A 173 -20.34 7.30 -11.70
N SER A 174 -20.09 7.39 -10.39
CA SER A 174 -21.04 7.91 -9.39
C SER A 174 -21.11 9.44 -9.33
N LEU A 175 -20.24 10.14 -10.05
CA LEU A 175 -20.22 11.61 -10.02
C LEU A 175 -21.42 12.21 -10.75
N PRO A 176 -21.95 13.36 -10.27
CA PRO A 176 -22.92 14.16 -11.01
C PRO A 176 -22.37 14.60 -12.37
N GLU A 177 -23.26 14.76 -13.36
CA GLU A 177 -22.87 14.96 -14.77
C GLU A 177 -21.89 16.13 -14.98
N LYS A 178 -22.17 17.31 -14.39
CA LYS A 178 -21.29 18.50 -14.51
C LYS A 178 -19.88 18.30 -13.93
N LEU A 179 -19.69 17.32 -13.05
CA LEU A 179 -18.40 17.03 -12.43
C LEU A 179 -17.65 15.90 -13.12
N LYS A 180 -18.28 15.13 -14.01
CA LYS A 180 -17.57 14.08 -14.76
C LYS A 180 -16.48 14.73 -15.62
N PRO A 181 -15.22 14.25 -15.56
CA PRO A 181 -14.19 14.72 -16.47
C PRO A 181 -14.60 14.49 -17.92
N TRP A 182 -14.52 15.52 -18.77
CA TRP A 182 -14.91 15.45 -20.18
C TRP A 182 -14.28 14.26 -20.92
N CYS A 183 -13.00 13.98 -20.65
CA CYS A 183 -12.27 12.85 -21.23
C CYS A 183 -12.80 11.46 -20.85
N LEU A 184 -13.70 11.36 -19.88
CA LEU A 184 -14.36 10.12 -19.46
C LEU A 184 -15.81 10.03 -19.94
N SER A 185 -16.43 11.16 -20.31
CA SER A 185 -17.82 11.22 -20.80
C SER A 185 -17.93 11.17 -22.32
N ASP A 186 -16.87 11.51 -23.07
CA ASP A 186 -16.90 11.55 -24.53
C ASP A 186 -16.81 10.11 -25.15
N PRO A 187 -17.77 9.68 -25.99
CA PRO A 187 -17.75 8.39 -26.69
C PRO A 187 -16.50 8.15 -27.56
N ASN A 188 -15.87 9.22 -28.06
CA ASN A 188 -14.68 9.16 -28.91
C ASN A 188 -13.37 9.19 -28.11
N SER A 189 -13.45 9.40 -26.80
CA SER A 189 -12.29 9.45 -25.92
C SER A 189 -11.55 8.11 -25.81
N ALA A 190 -10.30 8.16 -25.34
CA ALA A 190 -9.56 6.97 -24.98
C ALA A 190 -10.25 6.15 -23.86
N ALA A 191 -11.13 6.77 -23.06
CA ALA A 191 -11.88 6.10 -22.01
C ALA A 191 -12.86 5.06 -22.53
N SER A 192 -13.58 5.39 -23.59
CA SER A 192 -14.50 4.47 -24.26
C SER A 192 -13.80 3.18 -24.72
N ARG A 193 -12.55 3.29 -25.19
CA ARG A 193 -11.72 2.15 -25.62
C ARG A 193 -11.11 1.33 -24.48
N HIS A 194 -11.14 1.85 -23.25
CA HIS A 194 -10.58 1.22 -22.06
C HIS A 194 -11.64 1.00 -20.97
N ASN A 195 -12.84 0.56 -21.39
CA ASN A 195 -13.96 0.21 -20.50
C ASN A 195 -14.31 1.33 -19.50
N GLY A 196 -14.30 2.58 -19.98
CA GLY A 196 -14.60 3.77 -19.18
C GLY A 196 -13.56 4.13 -18.12
N TRP A 197 -12.37 3.51 -18.12
CA TRP A 197 -11.39 3.64 -17.03
C TRP A 197 -12.01 3.42 -15.64
N LYS A 198 -12.80 2.35 -15.48
CA LYS A 198 -13.38 1.96 -14.20
C LYS A 198 -12.32 1.98 -13.09
N GLY A 199 -12.65 2.59 -11.95
CA GLY A 199 -11.76 2.73 -10.80
C GLY A 199 -11.05 4.09 -10.68
N LEU A 200 -11.11 4.98 -11.68
CA LEU A 200 -10.69 6.39 -11.50
C LEU A 200 -11.56 7.11 -10.48
N PHE A 201 -10.95 7.93 -9.61
CA PHE A 201 -11.58 8.47 -8.39
C PHE A 201 -12.18 7.37 -7.49
N GLY A 202 -11.65 6.15 -7.57
CA GLY A 202 -12.17 4.99 -6.87
C GLY A 202 -12.00 5.10 -5.35
N ARG A 203 -13.03 4.68 -4.64
CA ARG A 203 -13.07 4.50 -3.19
C ARG A 203 -12.58 3.11 -2.82
N LEU A 204 -11.66 3.05 -1.87
CA LEU A 204 -11.20 1.77 -1.32
C LEU A 204 -12.33 1.06 -0.56
N ASP A 205 -12.26 -0.26 -0.54
CA ASP A 205 -13.09 -1.12 0.29
C ASP A 205 -12.36 -1.44 1.59
N PHE A 206 -13.03 -1.28 2.73
CA PHE A 206 -12.48 -1.60 4.04
C PHE A 206 -12.16 -3.09 4.20
N GLU A 207 -12.97 -3.97 3.61
CA GLU A 207 -12.76 -5.42 3.66
C GLU A 207 -11.81 -5.90 2.56
N GLY A 208 -11.41 -4.99 1.68
CA GLY A 208 -10.50 -5.25 0.57
C GLY A 208 -9.02 -5.10 0.92
N HIS A 209 -8.23 -4.75 -0.09
CA HIS A 209 -6.79 -4.50 0.00
C HIS A 209 -6.41 -3.26 -0.81
N PHE A 210 -5.29 -2.64 -0.47
CA PHE A 210 -4.73 -1.53 -1.21
C PHE A 210 -4.26 -1.95 -2.62
N VAL A 211 -4.46 -1.03 -3.57
CA VAL A 211 -3.93 -1.15 -4.93
C VAL A 211 -2.41 -0.89 -4.96
N THR A 212 -1.74 -1.40 -6.00
CA THR A 212 -0.27 -1.53 -6.03
C THR A 212 0.49 -0.20 -6.22
N ALA A 213 -0.07 0.76 -6.95
CA ALA A 213 0.63 2.00 -7.30
C ALA A 213 0.40 3.08 -6.23
N LEU A 214 1.25 3.06 -5.21
CA LEU A 214 1.28 4.07 -4.13
C LEU A 214 2.32 5.18 -4.37
N THR A 215 3.04 5.14 -5.49
CA THR A 215 4.12 6.11 -5.82
C THR A 215 3.58 7.50 -6.15
N ASP A 216 2.34 7.58 -6.63
CA ASP A 216 1.64 8.83 -6.91
C ASP A 216 0.15 8.65 -6.62
N ILE A 217 -0.35 9.37 -5.61
CA ILE A 217 -1.77 9.39 -5.26
C ILE A 217 -2.46 10.41 -6.16
N ASN A 218 -2.90 9.92 -7.33
CA ASN A 218 -3.61 10.70 -8.33
C ASN A 218 -4.94 10.01 -8.71
N PRO A 219 -6.11 10.65 -8.46
CA PRO A 219 -7.42 10.09 -8.80
C PRO A 219 -7.62 9.77 -10.29
N MET A 220 -6.91 10.46 -11.18
CA MET A 220 -6.92 10.22 -12.62
C MET A 220 -5.76 9.33 -13.10
N GLY A 221 -4.92 8.86 -12.19
CA GLY A 221 -3.80 7.96 -12.51
C GLY A 221 -4.28 6.56 -12.86
N LYS A 222 -3.40 5.72 -13.43
CA LYS A 222 -3.74 4.36 -13.91
C LYS A 222 -4.42 3.46 -12.86
N THR A 223 -4.14 3.66 -11.57
CA THR A 223 -4.81 2.91 -10.49
C THR A 223 -6.13 3.53 -10.08
N GLY A 224 -6.21 4.86 -9.96
CA GLY A 224 -7.44 5.63 -9.73
C GLY A 224 -8.11 5.46 -8.36
N THR A 225 -7.96 4.30 -7.72
CA THR A 225 -8.59 3.93 -6.45
C THR A 225 -7.75 4.43 -5.28
N VAL A 226 -7.99 5.68 -4.90
CA VAL A 226 -7.19 6.43 -3.91
C VAL A 226 -8.04 7.21 -2.91
N VAL A 227 -9.36 7.08 -2.96
CA VAL A 227 -10.29 7.74 -2.03
C VAL A 227 -10.49 6.85 -0.79
N HIS A 228 -10.46 7.47 0.39
CA HIS A 228 -10.60 6.76 1.67
C HIS A 228 -11.93 6.00 1.78
N PRO A 229 -12.01 4.82 2.43
CA PRO A 229 -13.25 4.02 2.45
C PRO A 229 -14.49 4.71 3.04
N ASN A 230 -14.36 5.47 4.12
CA ASN A 230 -15.48 6.14 4.79
C ASN A 230 -15.33 7.66 4.93
N GLN A 231 -14.25 8.25 4.40
CA GLN A 231 -13.99 9.69 4.53
C GLN A 231 -13.94 10.34 3.14
N ARG A 232 -14.43 11.57 3.03
CA ARG A 232 -14.40 12.38 1.81
C ARG A 232 -13.04 13.05 1.60
N ARG A 233 -12.01 12.21 1.49
CA ARG A 233 -10.62 12.62 1.21
C ARG A 233 -9.86 11.51 0.48
N LEU A 234 -8.64 11.86 0.06
CA LEU A 234 -7.68 10.89 -0.46
C LEU A 234 -7.00 10.12 0.68
N LEU A 235 -6.32 9.03 0.31
CA LEU A 235 -5.41 8.33 1.20
C LEU A 235 -4.21 9.23 1.59
N THR A 236 -3.85 9.19 2.86
CA THR A 236 -2.69 9.89 3.41
C THR A 236 -1.37 9.16 3.12
N VAL A 237 -0.26 9.85 3.31
CA VAL A 237 1.09 9.26 3.30
C VAL A 237 1.20 8.13 4.33
N ARG A 238 0.70 8.32 5.57
CA ARG A 238 0.68 7.28 6.61
C ARG A 238 -0.13 6.05 6.22
N GLU A 239 -1.30 6.22 5.62
CA GLU A 239 -2.13 5.08 5.16
C GLU A 239 -1.42 4.29 4.06
N CYS A 240 -0.74 4.97 3.14
CA CYS A 240 0.10 4.32 2.13
C CYS A 240 1.30 3.60 2.75
N ALA A 241 1.90 4.18 3.80
CA ALA A 241 3.02 3.56 4.51
C ALA A 241 2.59 2.27 5.21
N ARG A 242 1.42 2.26 5.85
CA ARG A 242 0.81 1.04 6.40
C ARG A 242 0.42 0.06 5.31
N ALA A 243 -0.07 0.49 4.15
CA ALA A 243 -0.27 -0.44 3.03
C ALA A 243 1.01 -1.22 2.62
N GLN A 244 2.21 -0.64 2.81
CA GLN A 244 3.49 -1.33 2.61
C GLN A 244 4.00 -2.09 3.85
N GLY A 245 3.41 -1.93 5.04
CA GLY A 245 3.93 -2.52 6.28
C GLY A 245 5.07 -1.74 6.94
N PHE A 246 5.17 -0.43 6.71
CA PHE A 246 6.10 0.39 7.47
C PHE A 246 5.63 0.57 8.93
N PRO A 247 6.54 0.44 9.92
CA PRO A 247 6.25 0.85 11.29
C PRO A 247 5.88 2.33 11.38
N ASP A 248 5.00 2.69 12.32
CA ASP A 248 4.52 4.06 12.48
C ASP A 248 5.63 5.04 12.87
N LYS A 249 6.65 4.56 13.58
CA LYS A 249 7.86 5.33 13.93
C LYS A 249 8.74 5.69 12.73
N PHE A 250 8.56 5.04 11.58
CA PHE A 250 9.30 5.39 10.36
C PHE A 250 8.73 6.69 9.78
N ARG A 251 9.59 7.70 9.65
CA ARG A 251 9.22 9.04 9.16
C ARG A 251 9.66 9.21 7.72
N PHE A 252 8.79 9.83 6.91
CA PHE A 252 9.08 10.18 5.53
C PHE A 252 9.30 11.69 5.43
N TYR A 253 10.26 12.06 4.59
CA TYR A 253 10.64 13.44 4.35
C TYR A 253 10.48 13.76 2.87
N SER A 254 10.28 15.03 2.55
CA SER A 254 10.23 15.53 1.18
C SER A 254 11.19 16.70 1.08
N ASP A 255 11.94 16.77 -0.01
CA ASP A 255 12.79 17.93 -0.30
C ASP A 255 11.97 19.09 -0.89
N ARG A 256 10.68 18.84 -1.14
CA ARG A 256 9.71 19.79 -1.68
C ARG A 256 8.64 20.05 -0.63
N ASP A 257 8.00 21.22 -0.71
CA ASP A 257 6.78 21.52 0.04
C ASP A 257 5.55 20.77 -0.55
N ASP A 258 5.69 19.47 -0.82
CA ASP A 258 4.61 18.57 -1.25
C ASP A 258 4.85 17.13 -0.77
N THR A 259 3.84 16.27 -0.95
CA THR A 259 3.88 14.87 -0.48
C THR A 259 4.46 13.88 -1.50
N LYS A 260 4.87 14.34 -2.70
CA LYS A 260 5.19 13.43 -3.82
C LYS A 260 6.40 12.57 -3.51
N ASP A 261 7.44 13.14 -2.93
CA ASP A 261 8.65 12.39 -2.62
C ASP A 261 8.41 11.34 -1.53
N MET A 262 7.55 11.64 -0.56
CA MET A 262 7.13 10.67 0.47
C MET A 262 6.38 9.49 -0.16
N HIS A 263 5.40 9.74 -1.03
CA HIS A 263 4.69 8.68 -1.76
C HIS A 263 5.64 7.88 -2.64
N ARG A 264 6.59 8.54 -3.32
CA ARG A 264 7.60 7.86 -4.14
C ARG A 264 8.51 6.95 -3.31
N GLN A 265 8.95 7.40 -2.13
CA GLN A 265 9.75 6.57 -1.20
C GLN A 265 8.97 5.31 -0.78
N ILE A 266 7.72 5.48 -0.34
CA ILE A 266 6.85 4.37 0.07
C ILE A 266 6.61 3.42 -1.11
N GLY A 267 6.19 3.97 -2.25
CA GLY A 267 5.80 3.20 -3.41
C GLY A 267 6.97 2.49 -4.10
N ASN A 268 8.21 2.98 -3.97
CA ASN A 268 9.39 2.32 -4.52
C ASN A 268 10.00 1.28 -3.58
N ALA A 269 9.73 1.36 -2.27
CA ALA A 269 10.27 0.44 -1.29
C ALA A 269 9.86 -1.02 -1.52
N VAL A 270 10.60 -1.91 -0.87
CA VAL A 270 10.16 -3.29 -0.63
C VAL A 270 9.39 -3.29 0.69
N PRO A 271 8.20 -3.89 0.76
CA PRO A 271 7.45 -4.04 2.00
C PRO A 271 8.33 -4.60 3.13
N PRO A 272 8.48 -3.91 4.28
CA PRO A 272 9.35 -4.37 5.36
C PRO A 272 9.06 -5.79 5.86
N PRO A 273 7.79 -6.26 5.97
CA PRO A 273 7.51 -7.65 6.36
C PRO A 273 8.06 -8.70 5.37
N LEU A 274 7.98 -8.44 4.06
CA LEU A 274 8.56 -9.29 3.04
C LEU A 274 10.10 -9.26 3.07
N ALA A 275 10.68 -8.07 3.25
CA ALA A 275 12.13 -7.91 3.39
C ALA A 275 12.65 -8.66 4.63
N TYR A 276 11.92 -8.61 5.75
CA TYR A 276 12.22 -9.35 6.97
C TYR A 276 12.18 -10.86 6.73
N ALA A 277 11.15 -11.38 6.07
CA ALA A 277 11.03 -12.81 5.75
C ALA A 277 12.19 -13.30 4.87
N LEU A 278 12.60 -12.53 3.86
CA LEU A 278 13.78 -12.81 3.03
C LEU A 278 15.08 -12.74 3.86
N GLY A 279 15.21 -11.72 4.72
CA GLY A 279 16.37 -11.51 5.57
C GLY A 279 16.61 -12.67 6.54
N ARG A 280 15.55 -13.24 7.12
CA ARG A 280 15.65 -14.43 7.98
C ARG A 280 16.33 -15.60 7.29
N LEU A 281 15.91 -15.92 6.05
CA LEU A 281 16.50 -17.02 5.28
C LEU A 281 17.95 -16.75 4.87
N LEU A 282 18.29 -15.47 4.62
CA LEU A 282 19.67 -15.07 4.39
C LEU A 282 20.52 -15.29 5.64
N VAL A 283 20.04 -14.88 6.82
CA VAL A 283 20.73 -15.08 8.10
C VAL A 283 20.94 -16.57 8.38
N GLU A 284 19.94 -17.41 8.16
CA GLU A 284 20.06 -18.88 8.30
C GLU A 284 21.17 -19.45 7.41
N ALA A 285 21.23 -19.04 6.14
CA ALA A 285 22.26 -19.49 5.20
C ALA A 285 23.68 -19.03 5.62
N VAL A 286 23.82 -17.79 6.08
CA VAL A 286 25.08 -17.25 6.60
C VAL A 286 25.51 -17.98 7.88
N PHE A 287 24.58 -18.21 8.79
CA PHE A 287 24.82 -18.90 10.05
C PHE A 287 25.29 -20.34 9.81
N LYS A 288 24.64 -21.06 8.87
CA LYS A 288 25.05 -22.42 8.48
C LYS A 288 26.51 -22.46 8.00
N LYS A 289 26.92 -21.51 7.16
CA LYS A 289 28.32 -21.37 6.70
C LYS A 289 29.27 -21.07 7.85
N HIS A 290 28.87 -20.19 8.77
CA HIS A 290 29.68 -19.86 9.94
C HIS A 290 29.93 -21.09 10.82
N MET A 291 28.90 -21.89 11.08
CA MET A 291 29.00 -23.10 11.89
C MET A 291 29.89 -24.18 11.24
N GLU A 292 29.79 -24.35 9.92
CA GLU A 292 30.67 -25.25 9.17
C GLU A 292 32.15 -24.83 9.28
N ASN A 293 32.43 -23.54 9.10
CA ASN A 293 33.78 -22.99 9.24
C ASN A 293 34.33 -23.16 10.67
N LYS A 294 33.49 -23.01 11.70
CA LYS A 294 33.88 -23.27 13.11
C LYS A 294 34.23 -24.75 13.34
N LYS A 295 33.43 -25.68 12.80
CA LYS A 295 33.72 -27.12 12.89
C LYS A 295 35.04 -27.49 12.21
N LEU A 296 35.33 -26.90 11.05
CA LEU A 296 36.59 -27.11 10.34
C LEU A 296 37.79 -26.60 11.14
N LYS A 297 37.67 -25.42 11.79
CA LYS A 297 38.74 -24.88 12.67
C LYS A 297 38.93 -25.69 13.96
N GLY A 298 37.85 -26.23 14.53
CA GLY A 298 37.92 -27.05 15.76
C GLY A 298 38.52 -28.44 15.57
N LYS A 299 38.47 -29.00 14.36
CA LYS A 299 39.09 -30.29 14.02
C LYS A 299 40.62 -30.24 13.84
N GLY A 300 41.24 -29.05 13.92
CA GLY A 300 42.69 -28.86 13.80
C GLY A 300 43.49 -29.04 15.10
N LYS A 301 42.87 -29.42 16.23
CA LYS A 301 43.55 -29.76 17.48
C LYS A 301 43.41 -31.25 17.81
N LEU A 302 44.01 -32.08 16.95
CA LEU A 302 44.51 -33.41 17.32
C LEU A 302 45.96 -33.41 16.84
N VAL A 303 46.82 -32.81 17.64
CA VAL A 303 48.26 -33.04 17.56
C VAL A 303 48.52 -34.26 18.43
N VAL A 304 49.15 -35.25 17.81
CA VAL A 304 49.56 -36.58 18.29
C VAL A 304 50.18 -36.53 19.68
#